data_AF-A0A962GHD5-F1
#
_entry.id   AF-A0A962GHD5-F1
#
_cell.length_a   1.000
_cell.length_b   1.000
_cell.length_c   1.000
_cell.angle_alpha   90.00
_cell.angle_beta   90.00
_cell.angle_gamma   90.00
#
_symmetry.space_group_name_H-M   'P 1'
#
loop_
_entity.id
_entity.type
_entity.pdbx_description
1 polymer ?
#
loop_
_entity_poly.entity_id
_entity_poly.type
_entity_poly.pdbx_seq_one_letter_code
_entity_poly.pdbx_strand_id
1 'polypeptide(L)'
;MSKYLMYAPMAVFGISAFFLFQYFMHENETNAFRDNIVPELIGFCLEGFFWIGLLSYFQKSREMQRKTELWLSLRGSLRSFLSYLDIGFLDQHAEPMASVILEKDPHIIPRFIEQVQNHELDLESMVCLKKTSIHSLALVRDLVPVAAQLSANHMRWWIAITDSMRQLADATDRVQLEKSTLLLLKNIQEFDALEY
;
A
#
# COMPACT_ATOMS: atom_id res chain seq x y z
N MET A 1 -0.47 4.10 14.48
CA MET A 1 -0.08 5.16 15.45
C MET A 1 -0.63 6.49 14.93
N SER A 2 -1.57 7.11 15.66
CA SER A 2 -2.35 8.28 15.19
C SER A 2 -1.43 9.42 14.73
N LYS A 3 -1.69 9.98 13.54
CA LYS A 3 -0.95 11.13 12.97
C LYS A 3 -0.77 12.26 14.01
N TYR A 4 -1.77 12.49 14.85
CA TYR A 4 -1.76 13.50 15.91
C TYR A 4 -0.73 13.25 17.02
N LEU A 5 -0.37 12.00 17.30
CA LEU A 5 0.61 11.65 18.33
C LEU A 5 2.04 12.03 17.92
N MET A 6 2.33 12.10 16.61
CA MET A 6 3.63 12.56 16.11
C MET A 6 3.75 14.09 16.13
N TYR A 7 2.62 14.80 16.01
CA TYR A 7 2.56 16.26 16.01
C TYR A 7 2.48 16.89 17.41
N ALA A 8 1.96 16.15 18.39
CA ALA A 8 1.83 16.64 19.76
C ALA A 8 3.17 17.05 20.39
N PRO A 9 4.27 16.29 20.30
CA PRO A 9 5.57 16.72 20.81
C PRO A 9 6.07 17.97 20.07
N MET A 10 5.86 18.03 18.75
CA MET A 10 6.32 19.13 17.91
C MET A 10 5.63 20.45 18.25
N ALA A 11 4.31 20.41 18.47
CA ALA A 11 3.55 21.55 18.93
C ALA A 11 3.93 21.96 20.36
N VAL A 12 4.09 21.01 21.28
CA VAL A 12 4.46 21.30 22.68
C VAL A 12 5.84 21.93 22.76
N PHE A 13 6.83 21.41 22.03
CA PHE A 13 8.18 21.99 21.96
C PHE A 13 8.18 23.38 21.31
N GLY A 14 7.46 23.56 20.20
CA GLY A 14 7.34 24.86 19.55
C GLY A 14 6.68 25.93 20.44
N ILE A 15 5.58 25.57 21.09
CA ILE A 15 4.84 26.48 21.99
C ILE A 15 5.68 26.82 23.23
N SER A 16 6.28 25.82 23.88
CA SER A 16 7.10 26.04 25.08
C SER A 16 8.34 26.89 24.78
N ALA A 17 9.03 26.65 23.67
CA ALA A 17 10.17 27.46 23.26
C ALA A 17 9.75 28.88 22.83
N PHE A 18 8.57 29.08 22.23
CA PHE A 18 8.02 30.41 21.95
C PHE A 18 7.71 31.20 23.25
N PHE A 19 7.10 30.56 24.25
CA PHE A 19 6.85 31.18 25.55
C PHE A 19 8.14 31.48 26.31
N LEU A 20 9.13 30.59 26.27
CA LEU A 20 10.46 30.85 26.83
C LEU A 20 11.12 32.04 26.14
N PHE A 21 11.11 32.10 24.81
CA PHE A 21 11.63 33.24 24.06
C PHE A 21 10.99 34.56 24.48
N GLN A 22 9.66 34.61 24.57
CA GLN A 22 8.93 35.80 25.03
C GLN A 22 9.27 36.18 26.47
N TYR A 23 9.38 35.20 27.37
CA TYR A 23 9.73 35.42 28.77
C TYR A 23 11.14 36.03 28.91
N PHE A 24 12.12 35.50 28.18
CA PHE A 24 13.50 36.02 28.19
C PHE A 24 13.63 37.39 27.51
N MET A 25 12.79 37.72 26.52
CA MET A 25 12.73 39.07 25.92
C MET A 25 12.10 40.12 26.84
N HIS A 26 11.22 39.71 27.76
CA HIS A 26 10.51 40.64 28.65
C HIS A 26 11.32 41.00 29.91
N GLU A 27 12.12 40.07 30.44
CA GLU A 27 13.01 40.29 31.60
C GLU A 27 14.43 40.73 31.16
N ASN A 28 14.54 41.98 30.68
CA ASN A 28 15.83 42.63 30.38
C ASN A 28 16.46 43.25 31.65
N GLU A 29 16.97 42.41 32.56
CA GLU A 29 17.91 42.89 33.59
C GLU A 29 19.36 42.76 33.10
N THR A 30 20.09 43.88 33.22
CA THR A 30 21.45 44.17 32.75
C THR A 30 22.51 43.23 33.32
N ASN A 31 22.57 41.99 32.85
CA ASN A 31 23.68 41.06 33.07
C ASN A 31 24.04 40.30 31.78
N ALA A 32 25.29 40.53 31.34
CA ALA A 32 25.83 40.41 29.98
C ALA A 32 25.87 39.01 29.32
N PHE A 33 25.19 37.98 29.86
CA PHE A 33 25.04 36.68 29.21
C PHE A 33 23.62 36.46 28.62
N ARG A 34 22.61 37.19 29.09
CA ARG A 34 21.23 37.10 28.59
C ARG A 34 20.95 37.98 27.38
N ASP A 35 21.73 39.04 27.16
CA ASP A 35 21.39 40.10 26.19
C ASP A 35 21.51 39.68 24.71
N ASN A 36 22.12 38.54 24.38
CA ASN A 36 22.26 38.12 22.97
C ASN A 36 22.32 36.60 22.75
N ILE A 37 23.16 35.87 23.49
CA ILE A 37 23.46 34.45 23.20
C ILE A 37 22.28 33.53 23.52
N VAL A 38 21.59 33.74 24.64
CA VAL A 38 20.48 32.86 25.06
C VAL A 38 19.27 32.97 24.10
N PRO A 39 18.79 34.17 23.75
CA PRO A 39 17.74 34.31 22.73
C PRO A 39 18.15 33.76 21.37
N GLU A 40 19.40 33.98 20.94
CA GLU A 40 19.92 33.48 19.66
C GLU A 40 20.02 31.95 19.63
N LEU A 41 20.45 31.32 20.73
CA LEU A 41 20.47 29.86 20.87
C LEU A 41 19.05 29.26 20.87
N ILE A 42 18.09 29.90 21.55
CA ILE A 42 16.69 29.48 21.51
C ILE A 42 16.14 29.58 20.09
N GLY A 43 16.42 30.67 19.39
CA GLY A 43 16.07 30.87 17.98
C GLY A 43 16.67 29.80 17.08
N PHE A 44 17.95 29.49 17.24
CA PHE A 44 18.65 28.43 16.49
C PHE A 44 18.04 27.05 16.76
N CYS A 45 17.72 26.73 18.02
CA CYS A 45 17.08 25.47 18.38
C CYS A 45 15.65 25.36 17.81
N LEU A 46 14.88 26.45 17.83
CA LEU A 46 13.54 26.52 17.25
C LEU A 46 13.59 26.31 15.74
N GLU A 47 14.48 27.01 15.06
CA GLU A 47 14.65 26.91 13.62
C GLU A 47 15.13 25.51 13.21
N GLY A 48 16.13 24.96 13.88
CA GLY A 48 16.63 23.60 13.63
C GLY A 48 15.55 22.54 13.85
N PHE A 49 14.75 22.66 14.91
CA PHE A 49 13.64 21.76 15.18
C PHE A 49 12.55 21.84 14.10
N PHE A 50 12.21 23.06 13.68
CA PHE A 50 11.23 23.27 12.62
C PHE A 50 11.69 22.68 11.29
N TRP A 51 12.95 22.90 10.90
CA TRP A 51 13.52 22.34 9.67
C TRP A 51 13.59 20.81 9.69
N ILE A 52 14.10 20.21 10.76
CA ILE A 52 14.17 18.75 10.90
C ILE A 52 12.77 18.14 10.89
N GLY A 53 11.81 18.78 11.57
CA GLY A 53 10.42 18.34 11.60
C GLY A 53 9.75 18.38 10.23
N LEU A 54 9.90 19.50 9.53
CA LEU A 54 9.35 19.69 8.19
C LEU A 54 9.97 18.71 7.18
N LEU A 55 11.28 18.52 7.22
CA LEU A 55 11.97 17.57 6.35
C LEU A 55 11.54 16.13 6.64
N SER A 56 11.43 15.75 7.92
CA SER A 56 10.94 14.42 8.31
C SER A 56 9.51 14.19 7.83
N TYR A 57 8.66 15.22 7.90
CA TYR A 57 7.29 15.17 7.36
C TYR A 57 7.28 14.96 5.85
N PHE A 58 8.06 15.75 5.09
CA PHE A 58 8.15 15.59 3.64
C PHE A 58 8.71 14.22 3.25
N GLN A 59 9.73 13.74 3.95
CA GLN A 59 10.29 12.40 3.74
C GLN A 59 9.22 11.33 3.96
N LYS A 60 8.46 11.40 5.06
CA LYS A 60 7.41 10.44 5.37
C LYS A 60 6.28 10.46 4.33
N SER A 61 5.85 11.65 3.93
CA SER A 61 4.80 11.82 2.91
C SER A 61 5.21 11.20 1.57
N ARG A 62 6.44 11.50 1.11
CA ARG A 62 6.99 10.92 -0.12
C ARG A 62 7.19 9.41 -0.03
N GLU A 63 7.60 8.90 1.13
CA GLU A 63 7.73 7.47 1.35
C GLU A 63 6.37 6.77 1.20
N MET A 64 5.30 7.32 1.77
CA MET A 64 3.97 6.74 1.64
C MET A 64 3.45 6.78 0.20
N GLN A 65 3.64 7.89 -0.52
CA GLN A 65 3.28 7.99 -1.94
C GLN A 65 3.99 6.93 -2.77
N ARG A 66 5.32 6.78 -2.57
CA ARG A 66 6.12 5.75 -3.25
C ARG A 66 5.58 4.35 -2.96
N LYS A 67 5.26 4.03 -1.70
CA LYS A 67 4.69 2.72 -1.34
C LYS A 67 3.34 2.50 -2.01
N THR A 68 2.48 3.51 -2.06
CA THR A 68 1.20 3.42 -2.78
C THR A 68 1.40 3.15 -4.27
N GLU A 69 2.37 3.80 -4.92
CA GLU A 69 2.69 3.55 -6.33
C GLU A 69 3.20 2.11 -6.56
N LEU A 70 4.07 1.60 -5.67
CA LEU A 70 4.57 0.22 -5.73
C LEU A 70 3.41 -0.78 -5.55
N TRP A 71 2.51 -0.53 -4.59
CA TRP A 71 1.33 -1.37 -4.35
C TRP A 71 0.39 -1.35 -5.57
N LEU A 72 0.12 -0.19 -6.15
CA LEU A 72 -0.68 -0.07 -7.37
C LEU A 72 -0.03 -0.77 -8.57
N SER A 73 1.30 -0.72 -8.70
CA SER A 73 2.03 -1.43 -9.75
C SER A 73 1.88 -2.95 -9.62
N LEU A 74 1.95 -3.47 -8.39
CA LEU A 74 1.70 -4.89 -8.09
C LEU A 74 0.26 -5.27 -8.44
N ARG A 75 -0.74 -4.54 -7.95
CA ARG A 75 -2.16 -4.76 -8.29
C ARG A 75 -2.42 -4.68 -9.80
N GLY A 76 -1.82 -3.71 -10.47
CA GLY A 76 -1.90 -3.54 -11.92
C GLY A 76 -1.43 -4.76 -12.71
N SER A 77 -0.46 -5.52 -12.20
CA SER A 77 -0.01 -6.75 -12.85
C SER A 77 -1.03 -7.90 -12.81
N LEU A 78 -1.95 -7.88 -11.84
CA LEU A 78 -3.02 -8.86 -11.66
C LEU A 78 -4.32 -8.49 -12.40
N ARG A 79 -4.41 -7.25 -12.88
CA ARG A 79 -5.56 -6.67 -13.57
C ARG A 79 -6.14 -7.55 -14.67
N SER A 80 -5.29 -8.10 -15.54
CA SER A 80 -5.76 -8.94 -16.66
C SER A 80 -6.44 -10.21 -16.14
N PHE A 81 -5.87 -10.85 -15.12
CA PHE A 81 -6.48 -12.02 -14.49
C PHE A 81 -7.84 -11.68 -13.87
N LEU A 82 -7.91 -10.61 -13.08
CA LEU A 82 -9.15 -10.16 -12.45
C LEU A 82 -10.22 -9.74 -13.49
N SER A 83 -9.80 -9.17 -14.61
CA SER A 83 -10.70 -8.79 -15.69
C SER A 83 -11.32 -10.00 -16.39
N TYR A 84 -10.53 -11.04 -16.68
CA TYR A 84 -11.09 -12.28 -17.25
C TYR A 84 -11.95 -13.04 -16.26
N LEU A 85 -11.64 -12.94 -14.96
CA LEU A 85 -12.48 -13.52 -13.92
C LEU A 85 -13.82 -12.80 -13.81
N ASP A 86 -13.82 -11.46 -13.86
CA ASP A 86 -15.04 -10.66 -13.90
C ASP A 86 -15.89 -11.01 -15.11
N ILE A 87 -15.27 -11.12 -16.30
CA ILE A 87 -15.95 -11.52 -17.53
C ILE A 87 -16.61 -12.89 -17.40
N GLY A 88 -15.94 -13.86 -16.76
CA GLY A 88 -16.49 -15.20 -16.55
C GLY A 88 -17.69 -15.26 -15.61
N PHE A 89 -17.98 -14.18 -14.87
CA PHE A 89 -19.17 -14.06 -14.03
C PHE A 89 -20.16 -13.00 -14.52
N LEU A 90 -19.96 -12.44 -15.72
CA LEU A 90 -20.90 -11.47 -16.30
C LEU A 90 -22.18 -12.17 -16.76
N ASP A 91 -23.32 -11.55 -16.42
CA ASP A 91 -24.59 -11.88 -17.05
C ASP A 91 -24.58 -11.46 -18.53
N GLN A 92 -25.41 -12.09 -19.35
CA GLN A 92 -25.44 -11.94 -20.82
C GLN A 92 -25.58 -10.49 -21.35
N HIS A 93 -25.97 -9.53 -20.50
CA HIS A 93 -26.14 -8.12 -20.85
C HIS A 93 -25.43 -7.16 -19.88
N ALA A 94 -24.57 -7.67 -19.01
CA ALA A 94 -23.80 -6.85 -18.09
C ALA A 94 -22.52 -6.34 -18.75
N GLU A 95 -22.13 -5.11 -18.43
CA GLU A 95 -20.83 -4.57 -18.86
C GLU A 95 -19.72 -5.01 -17.89
N PRO A 96 -18.51 -5.33 -18.40
CA PRO A 96 -17.37 -5.67 -17.57
C PRO A 96 -16.99 -4.49 -16.66
N MET A 97 -16.50 -4.81 -15.47
CA MET A 97 -16.05 -3.81 -14.52
C MET A 97 -14.92 -2.97 -15.11
N ALA A 98 -14.96 -1.67 -14.85
CA ALA A 98 -13.89 -0.76 -15.27
C ALA A 98 -12.54 -1.19 -14.65
N SER A 99 -11.50 -1.21 -15.47
CA SER A 99 -10.13 -1.62 -15.09
C SER A 99 -9.61 -0.92 -13.83
N VAL A 100 -9.97 0.36 -13.65
CA VAL A 100 -9.56 1.15 -12.49
C VAL A 100 -10.10 0.59 -11.18
N ILE A 101 -11.32 0.05 -11.19
CA ILE A 101 -11.95 -0.55 -10.01
C ILE A 101 -11.23 -1.86 -9.67
N LEU A 102 -10.93 -2.68 -10.68
CA LEU A 102 -10.20 -3.94 -10.51
C LEU A 102 -8.83 -3.75 -9.85
N GLU A 103 -8.14 -2.66 -10.17
CA GLU A 103 -6.82 -2.36 -9.61
C GLU A 103 -6.89 -1.77 -8.20
N LYS A 104 -7.78 -0.79 -8.01
CA LYS A 104 -7.75 0.08 -6.82
C LYS A 104 -8.63 -0.38 -5.68
N ASP A 105 -9.70 -1.12 -5.95
CA ASP A 105 -10.64 -1.53 -4.91
C ASP A 105 -10.33 -2.96 -4.43
N PRO A 106 -9.80 -3.14 -3.21
CA PRO A 106 -9.54 -4.47 -2.66
C PRO A 106 -10.83 -5.24 -2.31
N HIS A 107 -11.97 -4.56 -2.14
CA HIS A 107 -13.23 -5.18 -1.71
C HIS A 107 -13.87 -6.06 -2.78
N ILE A 108 -13.41 -5.96 -4.03
CA ILE A 108 -13.85 -6.82 -5.13
C ILE A 108 -13.40 -8.28 -4.93
N ILE A 109 -12.29 -8.50 -4.22
CA ILE A 109 -11.68 -9.83 -4.09
C ILE A 109 -12.57 -10.76 -3.27
N PRO A 110 -13.11 -10.36 -2.09
CA PRO A 110 -14.15 -11.12 -1.40
C PRO A 110 -15.35 -11.50 -2.28
N ARG A 111 -15.80 -10.59 -3.15
CA ARG A 111 -16.91 -10.86 -4.08
C ARG A 111 -16.54 -11.97 -5.08
N PHE A 112 -15.34 -11.92 -5.66
CA PHE A 112 -14.86 -12.98 -6.56
C PHE A 112 -14.65 -14.31 -5.85
N ILE A 113 -14.19 -14.29 -4.60
CA ILE A 113 -14.08 -15.51 -3.78
C ILE A 113 -15.44 -16.16 -3.61
N GLU A 114 -16.47 -15.37 -3.26
CA GLU A 114 -17.84 -15.85 -3.12
C GLU A 114 -18.41 -16.38 -4.44
N GLN A 115 -18.18 -15.67 -5.56
CA GLN A 115 -18.62 -16.10 -6.88
C GLN A 115 -17.99 -17.43 -7.30
N VAL A 116 -16.68 -17.62 -7.12
CA VAL A 116 -15.99 -18.88 -7.43
C VAL A 116 -16.46 -20.03 -6.52
N GLN A 117 -16.88 -19.75 -5.29
CA GLN A 117 -17.39 -20.75 -4.37
C GLN A 117 -18.82 -21.18 -4.66
N ASN A 118 -19.67 -20.25 -5.11
CA ASN A 118 -21.10 -20.47 -5.27
C ASN A 118 -21.53 -20.71 -6.72
N HIS A 119 -20.71 -20.31 -7.70
CA HIS A 119 -20.98 -20.45 -9.12
C HIS A 119 -19.88 -21.23 -9.81
N GLU A 120 -20.31 -22.14 -10.66
CA GLU A 120 -19.45 -22.92 -11.53
C GLU A 120 -18.96 -22.04 -12.70
N LEU A 121 -17.64 -21.90 -12.83
CA LEU A 121 -17.03 -21.22 -13.99
C LEU A 121 -17.28 -22.03 -15.25
N ASP A 122 -17.65 -21.37 -16.35
CA ASP A 122 -17.77 -22.02 -17.64
C ASP A 122 -16.38 -22.38 -18.23
N LEU A 123 -16.36 -23.36 -19.13
CA LEU A 123 -15.10 -23.89 -19.68
C LEU A 123 -14.30 -22.84 -20.44
N GLU A 124 -14.95 -21.90 -21.14
CA GLU A 124 -14.27 -20.87 -21.92
C GLU A 124 -13.54 -19.89 -21.00
N SER A 125 -14.23 -19.43 -19.95
CA SER A 125 -13.64 -18.60 -18.89
C SER A 125 -12.46 -19.29 -18.21
N MET A 126 -12.58 -20.58 -17.90
CA MET A 126 -11.48 -21.36 -17.30
C MET A 126 -10.25 -21.41 -18.21
N VAL A 127 -10.44 -21.63 -19.51
CA VAL A 127 -9.35 -21.62 -20.50
C VAL A 127 -8.71 -20.23 -20.59
N CYS A 128 -9.51 -19.17 -20.59
CA CYS A 128 -9.02 -17.79 -20.60
C CYS A 128 -8.21 -17.44 -19.34
N LEU A 129 -8.68 -17.85 -18.15
CA LEU A 129 -7.96 -17.66 -16.89
C LEU A 129 -6.63 -18.39 -16.89
N LYS A 130 -6.60 -19.64 -17.36
CA LYS A 130 -5.37 -20.43 -17.47
C LYS A 130 -4.37 -19.78 -18.43
N LYS A 131 -4.80 -19.39 -19.64
CA LYS A 131 -3.93 -18.71 -20.62
C LYS A 131 -3.37 -17.40 -20.08
N THR A 132 -4.21 -16.61 -19.42
CA THR A 132 -3.80 -15.34 -18.82
C THR A 132 -2.76 -15.57 -17.72
N SER A 133 -2.97 -16.58 -16.88
CA SER A 133 -2.01 -16.95 -15.83
C SER A 133 -0.65 -17.34 -16.42
N ILE A 134 -0.63 -18.14 -17.48
CA ILE A 134 0.61 -18.50 -18.20
C ILE A 134 1.32 -17.25 -18.73
N HIS A 135 0.59 -16.33 -19.34
CA HIS A 135 1.16 -15.11 -19.94
C HIS A 135 1.69 -14.13 -18.88
N SER A 136 0.99 -13.98 -17.77
CA SER A 136 1.32 -13.01 -16.72
C SER A 136 2.29 -13.55 -15.67
N LEU A 137 2.49 -14.87 -15.58
CA LEU A 137 3.31 -15.49 -14.52
C LEU A 137 4.74 -14.94 -14.46
N ALA A 138 5.39 -14.75 -15.61
CA ALA A 138 6.75 -14.22 -15.66
C ALA A 138 6.81 -12.80 -15.10
N LEU A 139 5.88 -11.93 -15.53
CA LEU A 139 5.77 -10.56 -15.03
C LEU A 139 5.52 -10.53 -13.52
N VAL A 140 4.54 -11.30 -13.03
CA VAL A 140 4.19 -11.35 -11.61
C VAL A 140 5.38 -11.84 -10.78
N ARG A 141 6.09 -12.88 -11.23
CA ARG A 141 7.31 -13.38 -10.56
C ARG A 141 8.41 -12.33 -10.52
N ASP A 142 8.63 -11.62 -11.62
CA ASP A 142 9.72 -10.63 -11.71
C ASP A 142 9.45 -9.38 -10.86
N LEU A 143 8.21 -9.21 -10.34
CA LEU A 143 7.82 -8.17 -9.38
C LEU A 143 8.03 -8.55 -7.90
N VAL A 144 8.52 -9.74 -7.57
CA VAL A 144 8.88 -10.11 -6.17
C VAL A 144 9.78 -9.05 -5.49
N PRO A 145 10.82 -8.48 -6.14
CA PRO A 145 11.62 -7.41 -5.55
C PRO A 145 10.84 -6.12 -5.28
N VAL A 146 9.79 -5.84 -6.06
CA VAL A 146 8.91 -4.69 -5.86
C VAL A 146 8.07 -4.88 -4.59
N ALA A 147 7.51 -6.07 -4.39
CA ALA A 147 6.81 -6.42 -3.15
C ALA A 147 7.73 -6.36 -1.92
N ALA A 148 8.99 -6.75 -2.05
CA ALA A 148 9.98 -6.65 -0.97
C ALA A 148 10.27 -5.20 -0.54
N GLN A 149 10.15 -4.23 -1.45
CA GLN A 149 10.29 -2.80 -1.12
C GLN A 149 9.14 -2.25 -0.28
N LEU A 150 7.97 -2.90 -0.30
CA LEU A 150 6.86 -2.57 0.60
C LEU A 150 7.14 -3.09 2.01
N SER A 151 7.38 -4.41 2.12
CA SER A 151 7.82 -5.08 3.36
C SER A 151 8.12 -6.56 3.11
N ALA A 152 8.71 -7.24 4.10
CA ALA A 152 8.89 -8.69 4.08
C ALA A 152 7.55 -9.47 4.06
N ASN A 153 6.47 -8.94 4.62
CA ASN A 153 5.15 -9.59 4.58
C ASN A 153 4.56 -9.54 3.17
N HIS A 154 4.64 -8.37 2.52
CA HIS A 154 4.18 -8.20 1.15
C HIS A 154 4.93 -9.13 0.19
N MET A 155 6.26 -9.26 0.34
CA MET A 155 7.05 -10.23 -0.43
C MET A 155 6.55 -11.67 -0.27
N ARG A 156 6.29 -12.11 0.97
CA ARG A 156 5.83 -13.47 1.25
C ARG A 156 4.50 -13.78 0.57
N TRP A 157 3.52 -12.88 0.69
CA TRP A 157 2.24 -13.04 0.03
C TRP A 157 2.34 -12.94 -1.49
N TRP A 158 3.23 -12.09 -2.00
CA TRP A 158 3.49 -12.01 -3.44
C TRP A 158 4.09 -13.30 -4.02
N ILE A 159 4.97 -13.97 -3.27
CA ILE A 159 5.47 -15.31 -3.64
C ILE A 159 4.31 -16.31 -3.64
N ALA A 160 3.44 -16.29 -2.63
CA ALA A 160 2.26 -17.16 -2.58
C ALA A 160 1.31 -16.92 -3.77
N ILE A 161 1.07 -15.66 -4.15
CA ILE A 161 0.33 -15.27 -5.37
C ILE A 161 0.99 -15.90 -6.60
N THR A 162 2.31 -15.71 -6.77
CA THR A 162 3.06 -16.25 -7.90
C THR A 162 2.95 -17.78 -7.98
N ASP A 163 3.09 -18.48 -6.85
CA ASP A 163 3.00 -19.94 -6.82
C ASP A 163 1.58 -20.45 -7.08
N SER A 164 0.55 -19.76 -6.56
CA SER A 164 -0.85 -20.09 -6.88
C SER A 164 -1.22 -19.83 -8.34
N MET A 165 -0.65 -18.78 -8.96
CA MET A 165 -0.78 -18.52 -10.39
C MET A 165 -0.07 -19.59 -11.23
N ARG A 166 1.07 -20.13 -10.77
CA ARG A 166 1.72 -21.29 -11.38
C ARG A 166 0.85 -22.55 -11.30
N GLN A 167 0.28 -22.85 -10.12
CA GLN A 167 -0.64 -23.99 -9.96
C GLN A 167 -1.85 -23.87 -10.90
N LEU A 168 -2.39 -22.66 -11.05
CA LEU A 168 -3.48 -22.39 -12.00
C LEU A 168 -3.04 -22.60 -13.46
N ALA A 169 -1.84 -22.16 -13.81
CA ALA A 169 -1.26 -22.37 -15.14
C ALA A 169 -1.00 -23.85 -15.46
N ASP A 170 -0.68 -24.67 -14.46
CA ASP A 170 -0.39 -26.10 -14.62
C ASP A 170 -1.64 -26.99 -14.49
N ALA A 171 -2.77 -26.45 -14.00
CA ALA A 171 -3.98 -27.21 -13.71
C ALA A 171 -4.52 -27.99 -14.93
N THR A 172 -4.74 -29.30 -14.80
CA THR A 172 -5.16 -30.16 -15.92
C THR A 172 -6.66 -30.46 -15.96
N ASP A 173 -7.35 -30.24 -14.84
CA ASP A 173 -8.77 -30.52 -14.68
C ASP A 173 -9.52 -29.34 -14.07
N ARG A 174 -10.85 -29.40 -14.16
CA ARG A 174 -11.77 -28.36 -13.68
C ARG A 174 -11.57 -28.05 -12.20
N VAL A 175 -11.52 -29.11 -11.38
CA VAL A 175 -11.47 -29.01 -9.91
C VAL A 175 -10.17 -28.32 -9.48
N GLN A 176 -9.06 -28.70 -10.10
CA GLN A 176 -7.75 -28.14 -9.81
C GLN A 176 -7.66 -26.67 -10.23
N LEU A 177 -8.29 -26.29 -11.34
CA LEU A 177 -8.34 -24.91 -11.83
C LEU A 177 -9.16 -24.03 -10.87
N GLU A 178 -10.37 -24.45 -10.50
CA GLU A 178 -11.21 -23.72 -9.54
C GLU A 178 -10.53 -23.57 -8.17
N LYS A 179 -9.93 -24.65 -7.66
CA LYS A 179 -9.18 -24.63 -6.40
C LYS A 179 -7.99 -23.67 -6.47
N SER A 180 -7.26 -23.66 -7.58
CA SER A 180 -6.09 -22.78 -7.77
C SER A 180 -6.51 -21.32 -7.93
N THR A 181 -7.60 -21.05 -8.64
CA THR A 181 -8.23 -19.72 -8.75
C THR A 181 -8.63 -19.21 -7.37
N LEU A 182 -9.31 -20.04 -6.56
CA LEU A 182 -9.71 -19.68 -5.21
C LEU A 182 -8.50 -19.41 -4.30
N LEU A 183 -7.45 -20.24 -4.38
CA LEU A 183 -6.21 -20.04 -3.63
C LEU A 183 -5.52 -18.73 -4.01
N LEU A 184 -5.46 -18.43 -5.31
CA LEU A 184 -4.90 -17.18 -5.83
C LEU A 184 -5.66 -15.97 -5.28
N LEU A 185 -6.99 -15.97 -5.34
CA LEU A 185 -7.81 -14.88 -4.80
C LEU A 185 -7.62 -14.68 -3.30
N LYS A 186 -7.54 -15.77 -2.52
CA LYS A 186 -7.26 -15.69 -1.07
C LYS A 186 -5.88 -15.10 -0.80
N ASN A 187 -4.86 -15.49 -1.55
CA ASN A 187 -3.52 -14.90 -1.41
C ASN A 187 -3.50 -13.41 -1.77
N ILE A 188 -4.29 -12.99 -2.77
CA ILE A 188 -4.48 -11.57 -3.11
C ILE A 188 -5.18 -10.83 -1.96
N GLN A 189 -6.23 -11.42 -1.37
CA GLN A 189 -6.94 -10.82 -0.24
C GLN A 189 -5.99 -10.59 0.96
N GLU A 190 -5.17 -11.58 1.29
CA GLU A 190 -4.20 -11.48 2.38
C GLU A 190 -3.09 -10.46 2.08
N PHE A 191 -2.69 -10.33 0.81
CA PHE A 191 -1.79 -9.27 0.37
C PHE A 191 -2.41 -7.88 0.53
N ASP A 192 -3.67 -7.70 0.14
CA ASP A 192 -4.40 -6.42 0.21
C ASP A 192 -4.73 -5.99 1.64
N ALA A 193 -4.85 -6.95 2.57
CA ALA A 193 -5.11 -6.68 3.98
C ALA A 193 -3.90 -6.09 4.73
N LEU A 194 -2.71 -6.06 4.12
CA LEU A 194 -1.50 -5.52 4.75
C LEU A 194 -1.47 -4.00 4.71
N GLU A 195 -1.10 -3.39 5.83
CA GLU A 195 -0.78 -1.96 5.92
C GLU A 195 0.71 -1.70 5.59
N TYR A 196 1.02 -0.49 5.09
CA TYR A 196 2.39 -0.06 4.77
C TYR A 196 2.67 1.42 5.04
#